data_AF-A0A8T5BNX3-F1
#
_entry.id   AF-A0A8T5BNX3-F1
#
_cell.length_a   1.000
_cell.length_b   1.000
_cell.length_c   1.000
_cell.angle_alpha   90.00
_cell.angle_beta   90.00
_cell.angle_gamma   90.00
#
_symmetry.space_group_name_H-M   'P 1'
#
loop_
_entity.id
_entity.type
_entity.pdbx_description
1 polymer ?
#
loop_
_entity_poly.entity_id
_entity_poly.type
_entity_poly.pdbx_seq_one_letter_code
_entity_poly.pdbx_strand_id
1 'polypeptide(L)'
;MTRNKPSLKLKEDYYKERQKKWIWIFPKIDKKVTAKHIVDLDVFCKIIFPHSIKKQEVSKAIIEVLVEAKRPMYLKEISKKVLEKVKVSAQTLSDTYKAMLKSGLLEKKYRNDPTQLSKQFSNRLKDIAQYWENYLAAKGIISS
;
A
#
# COMPACT_ATOMS: atom_id res chain seq x y z
N MET A 1 26.42 -3.60 -27.29
CA MET A 1 25.91 -2.71 -26.22
C MET A 1 25.81 -3.49 -24.91
N THR A 2 26.84 -3.41 -24.08
CA THR A 2 26.94 -4.12 -22.79
C THR A 2 26.15 -3.39 -21.70
N ARG A 3 25.16 -4.07 -21.11
CA ARG A 3 24.42 -3.57 -19.94
C ARG A 3 25.37 -3.54 -18.73
N ASN A 4 25.78 -2.36 -18.29
CA ASN A 4 26.50 -2.18 -17.03
C ASN A 4 25.64 -2.68 -15.87
N LYS A 5 26.06 -3.77 -15.22
CA LYS A 5 25.53 -4.16 -13.91
C LYS A 5 26.03 -3.11 -12.90
N PRO A 6 25.15 -2.44 -12.13
CA PRO A 6 25.60 -1.49 -11.13
C PRO A 6 26.47 -2.19 -10.10
N SER A 7 27.58 -1.55 -9.73
CA SER A 7 28.56 -2.07 -8.76
C SER A 7 27.90 -2.32 -7.39
N LEU A 8 28.41 -3.30 -6.64
CA LEU A 8 27.90 -3.65 -5.30
C LEU A 8 27.85 -2.46 -4.34
N LYS A 9 28.80 -1.51 -4.45
CA LYS A 9 28.83 -0.24 -3.70
C LYS A 9 27.59 0.64 -3.95
N LEU A 10 27.16 0.77 -5.21
CA LEU A 10 25.94 1.54 -5.55
C LEU A 10 24.67 0.91 -4.97
N LYS A 11 24.64 -0.42 -4.79
CA LYS A 11 23.53 -1.09 -4.10
C LYS A 11 23.55 -0.85 -2.60
N GLU A 12 24.72 -0.93 -1.96
CA GLU A 12 24.86 -0.65 -0.53
C GLU A 12 24.50 0.79 -0.17
N ASP A 13 24.99 1.76 -0.95
CA ASP A 13 24.66 3.17 -0.74
C ASP A 13 23.15 3.43 -0.98
N TYR A 14 22.57 2.78 -1.99
CA TYR A 14 21.12 2.77 -2.21
C TYR A 14 20.33 2.22 -1.02
N TYR A 15 20.77 1.10 -0.42
CA TYR A 15 20.10 0.51 0.75
C TYR A 15 20.32 1.33 2.03
N LYS A 16 21.50 1.95 2.22
CA LYS A 16 21.80 2.85 3.34
C LYS A 16 20.99 4.13 3.28
N GLU A 17 20.87 4.77 2.13
CA GLU A 17 19.96 5.92 1.96
C GLU A 17 18.49 5.51 2.18
N ARG A 18 18.13 4.29 1.78
CA ARG A 18 16.80 3.74 2.05
C ARG A 18 16.53 3.56 3.54
N GLN A 19 17.49 3.02 4.29
CA GLN A 19 17.40 2.86 5.75
C GLN A 19 17.33 4.21 6.47
N LYS A 20 18.04 5.24 5.99
CA LYS A 20 17.90 6.62 6.50
C LYS A 20 16.50 7.20 6.28
N LYS A 21 15.74 6.70 5.29
CA LYS A 21 14.34 7.06 5.05
C LYS A 21 13.34 6.25 5.88
N TRP A 22 13.76 5.27 6.69
CA TRP A 22 12.93 4.63 7.73
C TRP A 22 12.66 5.58 8.91
N ILE A 23 12.64 6.89 8.65
CA ILE A 23 11.98 7.86 9.49
C ILE A 23 10.53 7.40 9.50
N TRP A 24 10.06 7.00 10.68
CA TRP A 24 8.64 6.82 10.98
C TRP A 24 7.86 7.86 10.19
N ILE A 25 7.12 7.43 9.16
CA ILE A 25 6.20 8.35 8.53
C ILE A 25 5.20 8.64 9.64
N PHE A 26 5.21 9.88 10.13
CA PHE A 26 4.18 10.43 10.98
C PHE A 26 3.20 11.10 10.03
N PRO A 27 2.29 10.35 9.36
CA PRO A 27 1.20 11.01 8.67
C PRO A 27 0.45 11.83 9.72
N LYS A 28 0.28 13.14 9.49
CA LYS A 28 -0.63 13.93 10.31
C LYS A 28 -2.05 13.44 10.00
N ILE A 29 -2.56 12.51 10.80
CA ILE A 29 -3.94 12.02 10.68
C ILE A 29 -4.82 12.96 11.50
N ASP A 30 -5.56 13.84 10.83
CA ASP A 30 -6.59 14.64 11.49
C ASP A 30 -7.80 13.74 11.77
N LYS A 31 -7.98 13.33 13.03
CA LYS A 31 -9.09 12.48 13.47
C LYS A 31 -10.47 13.11 13.22
N LYS A 32 -10.60 14.45 13.26
CA LYS A 32 -11.89 15.14 13.07
C LYS A 32 -12.28 15.18 11.59
N VAL A 33 -11.30 15.36 10.70
CA VAL A 33 -11.50 15.30 9.24
C VAL A 33 -11.74 13.86 8.81
N THR A 34 -10.94 12.91 9.30
CA THR A 34 -11.01 11.47 8.96
C THR A 34 -12.32 10.80 9.44
N ALA A 35 -12.94 11.31 10.51
CA ALA A 35 -14.23 10.81 11.00
C ALA A 35 -15.44 11.28 10.18
N LYS A 36 -15.33 12.40 9.45
CA LYS A 36 -16.42 12.99 8.65
C LYS A 36 -16.25 12.82 7.14
N HIS A 37 -15.01 12.74 6.67
CA HIS A 37 -14.65 12.51 5.28
C HIS A 37 -13.89 11.19 5.21
N ILE A 38 -14.28 10.35 4.26
CA ILE A 38 -13.58 9.11 3.92
C ILE A 38 -12.09 9.44 3.83
N VAL A 39 -11.33 8.79 4.72
CA VAL A 39 -9.89 8.87 4.97
C VAL A 39 -9.12 9.36 3.75
N ASP A 40 -8.30 10.41 3.95
CA ASP A 40 -7.37 10.92 2.94
C ASP A 40 -6.58 9.75 2.31
N LEU A 41 -7.00 9.35 1.10
CA LEU A 41 -6.45 8.19 0.41
C LEU A 41 -4.98 8.41 0.05
N ASP A 42 -4.55 9.66 -0.13
CA ASP A 42 -3.15 10.00 -0.36
C ASP A 42 -2.33 9.71 0.90
N VAL A 43 -2.84 10.07 2.08
CA VAL A 43 -2.20 9.73 3.36
C VAL A 43 -2.12 8.21 3.53
N PHE A 44 -3.20 7.49 3.27
CA PHE A 44 -3.19 6.02 3.35
C PHE A 44 -2.14 5.40 2.41
N CYS A 45 -2.13 5.81 1.13
CA CYS A 45 -1.16 5.33 0.15
C CYS A 45 0.28 5.64 0.54
N LYS A 46 0.53 6.81 1.15
CA LYS A 46 1.85 7.17 1.72
C LYS A 46 2.25 6.24 2.86
N ILE A 47 1.33 5.83 3.73
CA ILE A 47 1.61 4.90 4.83
C ILE A 47 2.02 3.52 4.29
N ILE A 48 1.27 2.97 3.33
CA ILE A 48 1.52 1.62 2.82
C ILE A 48 2.70 1.53 1.83
N PHE A 49 3.02 2.63 1.13
CA PHE A 49 4.14 2.71 0.19
C PHE A 49 5.07 3.90 0.52
N PRO A 50 5.73 3.90 1.68
CA PRO A 50 6.44 5.06 2.24
C PRO A 50 7.55 5.62 1.36
N HIS A 51 8.19 4.76 0.56
CA HIS A 51 9.42 5.11 -0.17
C HIS A 51 9.25 5.08 -1.69
N SER A 52 8.02 5.05 -2.20
CA SER A 52 7.80 5.00 -3.63
C SER A 52 6.56 5.78 -4.04
N ILE A 53 6.79 7.03 -4.47
CA ILE A 53 5.75 7.92 -5.01
C ILE A 53 4.97 7.22 -6.14
N LYS A 54 5.66 6.49 -7.02
CA LYS A 54 4.99 5.72 -8.08
C LYS A 54 4.09 4.60 -7.56
N LYS A 55 4.50 3.87 -6.51
CA LYS A 55 3.61 2.88 -5.89
C LYS A 55 2.45 3.54 -5.15
N GLN A 56 2.65 4.71 -4.54
CA GLN A 56 1.57 5.51 -3.94
C GLN A 56 0.52 5.86 -5.00
N GLU A 57 0.93 6.50 -6.10
CA GLU A 57 0.06 6.88 -7.24
C GLU A 57 -0.69 5.66 -7.81
N VAL A 58 0.03 4.57 -8.09
CA VAL A 58 -0.57 3.35 -8.65
C VAL A 58 -1.55 2.71 -7.67
N SER A 59 -1.21 2.63 -6.38
CA SER A 59 -2.09 2.03 -5.38
C SER A 59 -3.38 2.82 -5.20
N LYS A 60 -3.29 4.16 -5.21
CA LYS A 60 -4.45 5.06 -5.20
C LYS A 60 -5.35 4.80 -6.40
N ALA A 61 -4.76 4.81 -7.60
CA ALA A 61 -5.51 4.57 -8.83
C ALA A 61 -6.18 3.19 -8.88
N ILE A 62 -5.52 2.13 -8.36
CA ILE A 62 -6.13 0.79 -8.26
C ILE A 62 -7.34 0.82 -7.33
N ILE A 63 -7.21 1.45 -6.15
CA ILE A 63 -8.29 1.57 -5.17
C ILE A 63 -9.47 2.33 -5.79
N GLU A 64 -9.22 3.49 -6.38
CA GLU A 64 -10.25 4.31 -7.03
C GLU A 64 -10.97 3.55 -8.15
N VAL A 65 -10.23 2.85 -9.03
CA VAL A 65 -10.83 2.05 -10.10
C VAL A 65 -11.77 0.97 -9.56
N LEU A 66 -11.39 0.29 -8.47
CA LEU A 66 -12.23 -0.74 -7.86
C LEU A 66 -13.44 -0.16 -7.12
N VAL A 67 -13.27 0.99 -6.45
CA VAL A 67 -14.37 1.72 -5.79
C VAL A 67 -15.38 2.23 -6.81
N GLU A 68 -14.91 2.86 -7.90
CA GLU A 68 -15.74 3.35 -9.00
C GLU A 68 -16.51 2.21 -9.66
N ALA A 69 -15.86 1.07 -9.88
CA ALA A 69 -16.49 -0.08 -10.53
C ALA A 69 -17.53 -0.79 -9.64
N LYS A 70 -17.40 -0.71 -8.31
CA LYS A 70 -18.25 -1.40 -7.31
C LYS A 70 -18.40 -2.92 -7.55
N ARG A 71 -17.43 -3.53 -8.24
CA ARG A 71 -17.41 -4.97 -8.55
C ARG A 71 -15.97 -5.48 -8.61
N PRO A 72 -15.76 -6.80 -8.42
CA PRO A 72 -14.48 -7.42 -8.72
C PRO A 72 -14.09 -7.22 -10.20
N MET A 73 -12.78 -7.02 -10.44
CA MET A 73 -12.24 -6.78 -11.79
C MET A 73 -11.01 -7.64 -12.07
N TYR A 74 -10.86 -8.10 -13.32
CA TYR A 74 -9.65 -8.81 -13.73
C TYR A 74 -8.45 -7.84 -13.81
N LEU A 75 -7.23 -8.36 -13.56
CA LEU A 75 -6.01 -7.56 -13.62
C LEU A 75 -5.85 -6.85 -14.98
N LYS A 76 -6.25 -7.47 -16.09
CA LYS A 76 -6.21 -6.84 -17.42
C LYS A 76 -7.10 -5.59 -17.49
N GLU A 77 -8.31 -5.65 -16.94
CA GLU A 77 -9.23 -4.51 -16.88
C GLU A 77 -8.68 -3.40 -15.97
N ILE A 78 -8.21 -3.77 -14.77
CA ILE A 78 -7.60 -2.83 -13.81
C ILE A 78 -6.40 -2.15 -14.46
N SER A 79 -5.51 -2.92 -15.09
CA SER A 79 -4.28 -2.39 -15.67
C SER A 79 -4.55 -1.36 -16.76
N LYS A 80 -5.52 -1.63 -17.63
CA LYS A 80 -5.93 -0.70 -18.67
C LYS A 80 -6.36 0.65 -18.06
N LYS A 81 -7.31 0.62 -17.12
CA LYS A 81 -7.83 1.83 -16.48
C LYS A 81 -6.80 2.60 -15.67
N VAL A 82 -5.90 1.89 -14.97
CA VAL A 82 -4.85 2.54 -14.18
C VAL A 82 -3.80 3.20 -15.08
N LEU A 83 -3.41 2.57 -16.19
CA LEU A 83 -2.44 3.16 -17.13
C LEU A 83 -3.00 4.38 -17.88
N GLU A 84 -4.33 4.49 -18.00
CA GLU A 84 -5.00 5.72 -18.49
C GLU A 84 -4.88 6.87 -17.46
N LYS A 85 -4.91 6.56 -16.16
CA LYS A 85 -4.81 7.56 -15.08
C LYS A 85 -3.37 7.91 -14.69
N VAL A 86 -2.45 6.94 -14.73
CA VAL A 86 -1.08 7.06 -14.20
C VAL A 86 -0.06 6.58 -15.22
N LYS A 87 0.84 7.48 -15.63
CA LYS A 87 1.94 7.15 -16.56
C LYS A 87 3.06 6.39 -15.85
N VAL A 88 2.96 5.07 -15.84
CA VAL A 88 3.98 4.14 -15.31
C VAL A 88 4.18 2.94 -16.24
N SER A 89 5.28 2.21 -16.04
CA SER A 89 5.47 0.93 -16.75
C SER A 89 4.47 -0.12 -16.27
N ALA A 90 4.10 -1.04 -17.16
CA ALA A 90 3.28 -2.21 -16.80
C ALA A 90 3.92 -3.05 -15.70
N GLN A 91 5.26 -3.09 -15.65
CA GLN A 91 6.01 -3.77 -14.60
C GLN A 91 5.79 -3.12 -13.22
N THR A 92 5.90 -1.79 -13.13
CA THR A 92 5.65 -1.04 -11.89
C THR A 92 4.22 -1.27 -11.39
N LEU A 93 3.24 -1.27 -12.29
CA LEU A 93 1.85 -1.58 -11.95
C LEU A 93 1.71 -2.99 -11.39
N SER A 94 2.23 -3.99 -12.11
CA SER A 94 2.19 -5.40 -11.72
C SER A 94 2.84 -5.63 -10.34
N ASP A 95 3.98 -5.02 -10.08
CA ASP A 95 4.68 -5.14 -8.80
C ASP A 95 3.93 -4.47 -7.65
N THR A 96 3.27 -3.34 -7.91
CA THR A 96 2.42 -2.65 -6.92
C THR A 96 1.19 -3.49 -6.59
N TYR A 97 0.50 -3.98 -7.62
CA TYR A 97 -0.65 -4.85 -7.48
C TYR A 97 -0.32 -6.13 -6.69
N LYS A 98 0.81 -6.79 -7.00
CA LYS A 98 1.28 -7.96 -6.24
C LYS A 98 1.59 -7.61 -4.79
N ALA A 99 2.17 -6.45 -4.53
CA ALA A 99 2.43 -6.00 -3.16
C ALA A 99 1.12 -5.78 -2.37
N MET A 100 0.10 -5.20 -3.00
CA MET A 100 -1.22 -4.99 -2.38
C MET A 100 -1.97 -6.32 -2.11
N LEU A 101 -1.82 -7.32 -2.99
CA LEU A 101 -2.32 -8.68 -2.72
C LEU A 101 -1.60 -9.31 -1.53
N LYS A 102 -0.26 -9.20 -1.48
CA LYS A 102 0.54 -9.77 -0.39
C LYS A 102 0.27 -9.10 0.96
N SER A 103 -0.05 -7.81 0.98
CA SER A 103 -0.45 -7.11 2.21
C SER A 103 -1.88 -7.43 2.63
N GLY A 104 -2.63 -8.18 1.81
CA GLY A 104 -4.03 -8.47 2.04
C GLY A 104 -4.95 -7.28 1.79
N LEU A 105 -4.47 -6.18 1.20
CA LEU A 105 -5.30 -5.02 0.85
C LEU A 105 -6.22 -5.33 -0.34
N LEU A 106 -5.73 -6.17 -1.25
CA LEU A 106 -6.51 -6.78 -2.31
C LEU A 106 -6.73 -8.25 -2.01
N GLU A 107 -7.86 -8.79 -2.47
CA GLU A 107 -8.16 -10.21 -2.39
C GLU A 107 -8.72 -10.75 -3.70
N LYS A 108 -8.45 -12.03 -3.94
CA LYS A 108 -9.03 -12.86 -4.99
C LYS A 108 -8.96 -14.32 -4.53
N LYS A 109 -9.90 -15.15 -4.98
CA LYS A 109 -10.00 -16.54 -4.53
C LYS A 109 -8.95 -17.44 -5.22
N TYR A 110 -8.77 -17.28 -6.53
CA TYR A 110 -7.75 -18.00 -7.30
C TYR A 110 -6.86 -17.09 -8.15
N ARG A 111 -5.82 -17.66 -8.78
CA ARG A 111 -4.81 -16.90 -9.56
C ARG A 111 -5.43 -16.05 -10.67
N ASN A 112 -6.44 -16.58 -11.36
CA ASN A 112 -7.06 -15.95 -12.52
C ASN A 112 -8.39 -15.29 -12.19
N ASP A 113 -8.76 -15.21 -10.91
CA ASP A 113 -10.01 -14.62 -10.48
C ASP A 113 -9.97 -13.09 -10.52
N PRO A 114 -11.15 -12.47 -10.65
CA PRO A 114 -11.27 -11.04 -10.49
C PRO A 114 -10.88 -10.64 -9.06
N THR A 115 -10.31 -9.46 -8.95
CA THR A 115 -9.76 -8.91 -7.72
C THR A 115 -10.68 -7.84 -7.17
N GLN A 116 -10.77 -7.77 -5.85
CA GLN A 116 -11.53 -6.76 -5.13
C GLN A 116 -10.72 -6.21 -3.94
N LEU A 117 -11.20 -5.10 -3.37
CA LEU A 117 -10.67 -4.59 -2.11
C LEU A 117 -11.02 -5.55 -0.98
N SER A 118 -10.04 -5.89 -0.15
CA SER A 118 -10.28 -6.83 0.94
C SER A 118 -11.01 -6.17 2.10
N LYS A 119 -12.16 -6.75 2.45
CA LYS A 119 -12.88 -6.39 3.69
C LYS A 119 -12.14 -6.91 4.92
N GLN A 120 -11.39 -8.01 4.78
CA GLN A 120 -10.63 -8.60 5.88
C GLN A 120 -9.44 -7.73 6.30
N PHE A 121 -8.89 -6.93 5.39
CA PHE A 121 -7.79 -6.02 5.69
C PHE A 121 -8.11 -5.09 6.87
N SER A 122 -9.30 -4.50 6.89
CA SER A 122 -9.73 -3.60 7.97
C SER A 122 -9.82 -4.32 9.32
N ASN A 123 -10.36 -5.53 9.33
CA ASN A 123 -10.47 -6.33 10.55
C ASN A 123 -9.08 -6.67 11.10
N ARG A 124 -8.15 -7.11 10.23
CA ARG A 124 -6.77 -7.41 10.65
C ARG A 124 -6.06 -6.19 11.23
N LEU A 125 -6.28 -5.00 10.67
CA LEU A 125 -5.70 -3.77 11.21
C LEU A 125 -6.24 -3.47 12.62
N LYS A 126 -7.53 -3.70 12.87
CA LYS A 126 -8.12 -3.56 14.20
C LYS A 126 -7.53 -4.58 15.17
N ASP A 127 -7.43 -5.84 14.76
CA ASP A 127 -6.88 -6.91 15.59
C ASP A 127 -5.42 -6.63 15.98
N ILE A 128 -4.60 -6.13 15.03
CA ILE A 128 -3.20 -5.74 15.29
C ILE A 128 -3.13 -4.56 16.26
N ALA A 129 -3.97 -3.54 16.06
CA ALA A 129 -4.01 -2.38 16.96
C ALA A 129 -4.38 -2.82 18.39
N GLN A 130 -5.43 -3.63 18.54
CA GLN A 130 -5.88 -4.15 19.83
C GLN A 130 -4.81 -5.02 20.48
N TYR A 131 -4.16 -5.90 19.72
CA TYR A 131 -3.08 -6.74 20.23
C TYR A 131 -1.94 -5.89 20.80
N TRP A 132 -1.56 -4.82 20.11
CA TRP A 132 -0.51 -3.92 20.57
C TRP A 132 -0.91 -3.14 21.83
N GLU A 133 -2.14 -2.61 21.90
CA GLU A 133 -2.67 -1.96 23.10
C GLU A 133 -2.66 -2.91 24.31
N ASN A 134 -3.13 -4.14 24.12
CA ASN A 134 -3.11 -5.16 25.18
C ASN A 134 -1.69 -5.48 25.65
N TYR A 135 -0.72 -5.55 24.72
CA TYR A 135 0.67 -5.75 25.07
C TYR A 135 1.23 -4.61 25.93
N LEU A 136 0.94 -3.36 25.57
CA LEU A 136 1.37 -2.19 26.34
C LEU A 136 0.74 -2.15 27.73
N ALA A 137 -0.54 -2.48 27.84
CA ALA A 137 -1.24 -2.59 29.12
C ALA A 137 -0.62 -3.69 30.01
N ALA A 138 -0.33 -4.86 29.44
CA ALA A 138 0.35 -5.96 30.13
C ALA A 138 1.78 -5.59 30.60
N LYS A 139 2.41 -4.60 29.97
CA LYS A 139 3.71 -4.05 30.39
C LYS A 139 3.60 -2.85 31.35
N GLY A 140 2.40 -2.46 31.75
CA GLY A 140 2.16 -1.32 32.62
C GLY A 140 2.53 0.03 32.00
N ILE A 141 2.66 0.10 30.67
CA ILE A 141 3.00 1.33 29.94
C ILE A 141 1.77 2.23 29.80
N ILE A 142 0.60 1.61 29.59
CA ILE A 142 -0.69 2.30 29.51
C ILE A 142 -1.67 1.67 30.50
N SER A 143 -2.59 2.48 31.00
CA SER A 143 -3.72 2.00 31.81
C SER A 143 -4.79 1.41 30.90
N SER A 144 -5.29 0.23 31.25
CA SER A 144 -6.41 -0.45 30.60
C SER A 144 -7.71 0.34 30.68
#